data_AF-A0A359M0T1-F1
#
_entry.id   AF-A0A359M0T1-F1
#
_cell.length_a   1.000
_cell.length_b   1.000
_cell.length_c   1.000
_cell.angle_alpha   90.00
_cell.angle_beta   90.00
_cell.angle_gamma   90.00
#
_symmetry.space_group_name_H-M   'P 1'
#
loop_
_entity.id
_entity.type
_entity.pdbx_description
1 polymer ?
#
loop_
_entity_poly.entity_id
_entity_poly.type
_entity_poly.pdbx_seq_one_letter_code
_entity_poly.pdbx_strand_id
1 'polypeptide(L)'
;MHMESDALLALIRLNRAWLAQAAQLVGRLTGAQYRAAGPHFRHILEFYGCFLDGLPSGEVDYDARRRDSTLERDPAAALTRIADLAAALASLAGERPTRPVAVRMEDASGLGLTCPWLPSSLGRELQSLSSHTVHHFAIIALTLRPLNVALDAAFGVAPSTLRHANSEASQQCAR
;
A
#
# COMPACT_ATOMS: atom_id res chain seq x y z
N MET A 1 13.94 -22.78 5.19
CA MET A 1 13.60 -22.39 3.80
C MET A 1 12.09 -22.29 3.60
N HIS A 2 11.28 -23.30 3.97
CA HIS A 2 9.81 -23.24 3.86
C HIS A 2 9.16 -22.07 4.65
N MET A 3 9.53 -21.87 5.91
CA MET A 3 8.98 -20.81 6.76
C MET A 3 9.24 -19.37 6.25
N GLU A 4 10.38 -19.12 5.61
CA GLU A 4 10.69 -17.81 5.01
C GLU A 4 9.86 -17.55 3.74
N SER A 5 9.61 -18.59 2.96
CA SER A 5 8.75 -18.53 1.77
C SER A 5 7.30 -18.25 2.15
N ASP A 6 6.82 -18.87 3.24
CA ASP A 6 5.46 -18.65 3.76
C ASP A 6 5.25 -17.22 4.27
N ALA A 7 6.24 -16.66 4.96
CA ALA A 7 6.19 -15.28 5.47
C ALA A 7 6.12 -14.26 4.32
N LEU A 8 6.96 -14.41 3.29
CA LEU A 8 6.92 -13.52 2.14
C LEU A 8 5.59 -13.63 1.39
N LEU A 9 5.10 -14.86 1.17
CA LEU A 9 3.83 -15.08 0.49
C LEU A 9 2.66 -14.43 1.25
N ALA A 10 2.67 -14.46 2.58
CA ALA A 10 1.69 -13.76 3.40
C ALA A 10 1.74 -12.23 3.20
N LEU A 11 2.94 -11.64 3.14
CA LEU A 11 3.12 -10.20 2.89
C LEU A 11 2.69 -9.79 1.47
N ILE A 12 2.99 -10.60 0.46
CA ILE A 12 2.52 -10.38 -0.91
C ILE A 12 0.99 -10.42 -0.97
N ARG A 13 0.37 -11.45 -0.36
CA ARG A 13 -1.10 -11.57 -0.31
C ARG A 13 -1.74 -10.40 0.40
N LEU A 14 -1.16 -9.93 1.51
CA LEU A 14 -1.64 -8.78 2.25
C LEU A 14 -1.65 -7.51 1.40
N ASN A 15 -0.53 -7.17 0.76
CA ASN A 15 -0.44 -5.98 -0.08
C ASN A 15 -1.36 -6.06 -1.31
N ARG A 16 -1.49 -7.24 -1.93
CA ARG A 16 -2.46 -7.46 -3.02
C ARG A 16 -3.91 -7.30 -2.54
N ALA A 17 -4.23 -7.69 -1.31
CA ALA A 17 -5.56 -7.46 -0.73
C ALA A 17 -5.85 -5.96 -0.55
N TRP A 18 -4.85 -5.15 -0.18
CA TRP A 18 -5.01 -3.70 -0.15
C TRP A 18 -5.27 -3.10 -1.52
N LEU A 19 -4.49 -3.50 -2.53
CA LEU A 19 -4.72 -3.10 -3.91
C LEU A 19 -6.11 -3.51 -4.41
N ALA A 20 -6.60 -4.70 -4.03
CA ALA A 20 -7.95 -5.13 -4.36
C ALA A 20 -9.04 -4.26 -3.69
N GLN A 21 -8.88 -3.90 -2.41
CA GLN A 21 -9.80 -2.96 -1.75
C GLN A 21 -9.78 -1.58 -2.40
N ALA A 22 -8.60 -1.08 -2.81
CA ALA A 22 -8.48 0.16 -3.57
C ALA A 22 -9.26 0.05 -4.89
N ALA A 23 -9.10 -1.03 -5.66
CA ALA A 23 -9.82 -1.23 -6.91
C ALA A 23 -11.34 -1.26 -6.72
N GLN A 24 -11.82 -2.00 -5.72
CA GLN A 24 -13.25 -2.07 -5.39
C GLN A 24 -13.82 -0.69 -5.02
N LEU A 25 -13.06 0.10 -4.26
CA LEU A 25 -13.45 1.47 -3.93
C LEU A 25 -13.44 2.37 -5.17
N VAL A 26 -12.35 2.40 -5.93
CA VAL A 26 -12.25 3.25 -7.13
C VAL A 26 -13.36 2.94 -8.13
N GLY A 27 -13.68 1.66 -8.35
CA GLY A 27 -14.70 1.22 -9.30
C GLY A 27 -16.14 1.65 -8.99
N ARG A 28 -16.43 2.12 -7.77
CA ARG A 28 -17.77 2.59 -7.37
C ARG A 28 -17.86 4.10 -7.10
N LEU A 29 -16.74 4.82 -7.16
CA LEU A 29 -16.75 6.27 -6.95
C LEU A 29 -17.22 7.00 -8.20
N THR A 30 -18.03 8.05 -8.02
CA THR A 30 -18.26 9.04 -9.07
C THR A 30 -16.97 9.80 -9.36
N GLY A 31 -16.87 10.44 -10.52
CA GLY A 31 -15.68 11.24 -10.87
C GLY A 31 -15.37 12.35 -9.87
N ALA A 32 -16.38 12.96 -9.24
CA ALA A 32 -16.18 13.98 -8.20
C ALA A 32 -15.63 13.40 -6.90
N GLN A 33 -16.19 12.28 -6.43
CA GLN A 33 -15.72 11.59 -5.24
C GLN A 33 -14.30 11.03 -5.44
N TYR A 34 -14.02 10.47 -6.62
CA TYR A 34 -12.69 9.99 -6.96
C TYR A 34 -11.67 11.13 -6.93
N ARG A 35 -11.95 12.28 -7.55
CA ARG A 35 -11.03 13.44 -7.52
C ARG A 35 -10.70 13.92 -6.10
N ALA A 36 -11.64 13.79 -5.15
CA ALA A 36 -11.38 14.16 -3.75
C ALA A 36 -10.35 13.23 -3.08
N ALA A 37 -10.42 11.92 -3.35
CA ALA A 37 -9.51 10.91 -2.80
C ALA A 37 -8.30 10.58 -3.70
N GLY A 38 -8.33 11.05 -4.95
CA GLY A 38 -7.36 10.78 -6.02
C GLY A 38 -5.91 11.04 -5.62
N PRO A 39 -5.57 12.15 -4.95
CA PRO A 39 -4.20 12.41 -4.52
C PRO A 39 -3.64 11.29 -3.63
N HIS A 40 -4.48 10.71 -2.76
CA HIS A 40 -4.07 9.63 -1.87
C HIS A 40 -3.96 8.28 -2.60
N PHE A 41 -4.87 8.00 -3.54
CA PHE A 41 -4.73 6.82 -4.40
C PHE A 41 -3.44 6.89 -5.22
N ARG A 42 -3.19 8.00 -5.92
CA ARG A 42 -1.95 8.23 -6.66
C ARG A 42 -0.72 7.99 -5.78
N HIS A 43 -0.70 8.57 -4.58
CA HIS A 43 0.44 8.44 -3.68
C HIS A 43 0.71 6.98 -3.27
N ILE A 44 -0.33 6.20 -2.95
CA ILE A 44 -0.19 4.76 -2.70
C ILE A 44 0.40 4.04 -3.93
N LEU A 45 -0.17 4.27 -5.12
CA LEU A 45 0.24 3.57 -6.35
C LEU A 45 1.66 3.93 -6.79
N GLU A 46 2.07 5.18 -6.59
CA GLU A 46 3.44 5.64 -6.83
C GLU A 46 4.43 4.96 -5.88
N PHE A 47 4.09 4.80 -4.60
CA PHE A 47 4.94 4.09 -3.64
C PHE A 47 5.17 2.63 -4.01
N TYR A 48 4.10 1.91 -4.41
CA TYR A 48 4.26 0.56 -4.94
C TYR A 48 5.09 0.53 -6.22
N GLY A 49 4.94 1.56 -7.07
CA GLY A 49 5.77 1.73 -8.27
C GLY A 49 7.25 1.85 -7.95
N CYS A 50 7.64 2.81 -7.11
CA CYS A 50 9.02 3.00 -6.66
C CYS A 50 9.62 1.73 -6.05
N PHE A 51 8.83 1.05 -5.22
CA PHE A 51 9.25 -0.22 -4.64
C PHE A 51 9.58 -1.24 -5.72
N LEU A 52 8.64 -1.54 -6.62
CA LEU A 52 8.82 -2.57 -7.66
C LEU A 52 9.92 -2.20 -8.68
N ASP A 53 9.97 -0.93 -9.09
CA ASP A 53 10.94 -0.43 -10.07
C ASP A 53 12.38 -0.47 -9.50
N GLY A 54 12.54 -0.35 -8.18
CA GLY A 54 13.84 -0.41 -7.49
C GLY A 54 14.33 -1.82 -7.14
N LEU A 55 13.47 -2.83 -7.17
CA LEU A 55 13.88 -4.20 -6.82
C LEU A 55 14.98 -4.80 -7.70
N PRO A 56 15.00 -4.59 -9.04
CA PRO A 56 16.05 -5.11 -9.91
C PRO A 56 17.45 -4.60 -9.57
N SER A 57 17.60 -3.32 -9.20
CA SER A 57 18.88 -2.74 -8.76
C SER A 57 19.17 -2.98 -7.28
N GLY A 58 18.16 -3.34 -6.48
CA GLY A 58 18.26 -3.43 -5.03
C GLY A 58 18.20 -2.06 -4.33
N GLU A 59 17.81 -1.01 -5.05
CA GLU A 59 17.74 0.37 -4.57
C GLU A 59 16.31 0.90 -4.73
N VAL A 60 15.60 1.06 -3.62
CA VAL A 60 14.23 1.58 -3.59
C VAL A 60 14.25 3.05 -3.23
N ASP A 61 13.89 3.89 -4.19
CA ASP A 61 13.88 5.35 -4.04
C ASP A 61 12.45 5.89 -4.06
N TYR A 62 11.87 6.10 -2.88
CA TYR A 62 10.51 6.63 -2.76
C TYR A 62 10.41 8.12 -3.13
N ASP A 63 11.53 8.85 -3.12
CA ASP A 63 11.56 10.28 -3.46
C ASP A 63 11.53 10.51 -4.99
N ALA A 64 12.05 9.55 -5.76
CA ALA A 64 12.06 9.56 -7.23
C ALA A 64 10.70 9.23 -7.89
N ARG A 65 9.60 9.25 -7.13
CA ARG A 65 8.27 8.98 -7.68
C ARG A 65 7.90 9.93 -8.81
N ARG A 66 7.33 9.36 -9.89
CA ARG A 66 7.04 10.04 -11.17
C ARG A 66 5.96 11.13 -11.10
N ARG A 67 5.22 11.27 -9.99
CA ARG A 67 4.16 12.26 -9.78
C ARG A 67 3.16 12.30 -10.95
N ASP A 68 2.60 11.14 -11.28
CA ASP A 68 1.68 10.97 -12.40
C ASP A 68 0.27 11.45 -12.06
N SER A 69 -0.05 12.69 -12.47
CA SER A 69 -1.35 13.32 -12.26
C SER A 69 -2.54 12.60 -12.93
N THR A 70 -2.31 11.66 -13.85
CA THR A 70 -3.40 10.86 -14.43
C THR A 70 -4.00 9.92 -13.40
N LEU A 71 -3.17 9.33 -12.53
CA LEU A 71 -3.59 8.44 -11.44
C LEU A 71 -4.40 9.13 -10.34
N GLU A 72 -4.50 10.46 -10.39
CA GLU A 72 -5.31 11.27 -9.47
C GLU A 72 -6.67 11.66 -10.08
N ARG A 73 -6.74 11.73 -11.42
CA ARG A 73 -7.88 12.33 -12.14
C ARG A 73 -8.69 11.32 -12.94
N ASP A 74 -8.07 10.21 -13.33
CA ASP A 74 -8.68 9.17 -14.14
C ASP A 74 -8.78 7.85 -13.34
N PRO A 75 -10.00 7.46 -12.89
CA PRO A 75 -10.19 6.21 -12.17
C PRO A 75 -9.86 4.99 -13.03
N ALA A 76 -10.00 5.04 -14.36
CA ALA A 76 -9.66 3.92 -15.24
C ALA A 76 -8.14 3.71 -15.30
N ALA A 77 -7.36 4.81 -15.37
CA ALA A 77 -5.91 4.76 -15.27
C ALA A 77 -5.46 4.18 -13.92
N ALA A 78 -6.09 4.59 -12.82
CA ALA A 78 -5.78 4.02 -11.50
C ALA A 78 -6.13 2.54 -11.39
N LEU A 79 -7.28 2.10 -11.91
CA LEU A 79 -7.65 0.68 -11.93
C LEU A 79 -6.66 -0.18 -12.73
N THR A 80 -6.24 0.32 -13.89
CA THR A 80 -5.22 -0.34 -14.72
C THR A 80 -3.91 -0.46 -13.94
N ARG A 81 -3.46 0.65 -13.33
CA ARG A 81 -2.22 0.67 -12.54
C ARG A 81 -2.30 -0.27 -11.34
N ILE A 82 -3.45 -0.34 -10.66
CA ILE A 82 -3.68 -1.28 -9.55
C ILE A 82 -3.49 -2.73 -10.01
N ALA A 83 -4.06 -3.10 -11.16
CA ALA A 83 -3.94 -4.44 -11.71
C ALA A 83 -2.47 -4.80 -12.03
N ASP A 84 -1.74 -3.87 -12.67
CA ASP A 84 -0.32 -4.06 -13.01
C ASP A 84 0.53 -4.27 -11.75
N LEU A 85 0.34 -3.43 -10.73
CA LEU A 85 1.04 -3.53 -9.45
C LEU A 85 0.72 -4.85 -8.74
N ALA A 86 -0.54 -5.28 -8.76
CA ALA A 86 -0.95 -6.54 -8.13
C ALA A 86 -0.36 -7.77 -8.84
N ALA A 87 -0.18 -7.71 -10.16
CA ALA A 87 0.49 -8.76 -10.94
C ALA A 87 2.00 -8.78 -10.66
N ALA A 88 2.65 -7.61 -10.64
CA ALA A 88 4.08 -7.48 -10.34
C ALA A 88 4.42 -7.92 -8.91
N LEU A 89 3.56 -7.65 -7.93
CA LEU A 89 3.72 -8.20 -6.58
C LEU A 89 3.62 -9.73 -6.56
N ALA A 90 2.75 -10.32 -7.40
CA ALA A 90 2.62 -11.77 -7.48
C ALA A 90 3.86 -12.44 -8.06
N SER A 91 4.59 -11.79 -8.98
CA SER A 91 5.85 -12.33 -9.53
C SER A 91 7.01 -12.35 -8.54
N LEU A 92 6.87 -11.71 -7.37
CA LEU A 92 7.86 -11.81 -6.28
C LEU A 92 7.74 -13.13 -5.50
N ALA A 93 6.75 -13.97 -5.81
CA ALA A 93 6.63 -15.29 -5.20
C ALA A 93 7.88 -16.12 -5.48
N GLY A 94 8.51 -16.63 -4.41
CA GLY A 94 9.76 -17.40 -4.49
C GLY A 94 11.03 -16.60 -4.17
N GLU A 95 10.94 -15.27 -4.08
CA GLU A 95 12.01 -14.45 -3.49
C GLU A 95 12.17 -14.73 -1.99
N ARG A 96 13.23 -14.18 -1.39
CA ARG A 96 13.45 -14.25 0.06
C ARG A 96 13.00 -12.97 0.75
N PRO A 97 12.26 -13.04 1.87
CA PRO A 97 11.89 -11.84 2.63
C PRO A 97 13.12 -11.10 3.18
N THR A 98 14.24 -11.79 3.34
CA THR A 98 15.53 -11.25 3.80
C THR A 98 16.39 -10.68 2.67
N ARG A 99 15.94 -10.72 1.40
CA ARG A 99 16.64 -10.11 0.27
C ARG A 99 16.97 -8.64 0.62
N PRO A 100 18.26 -8.25 0.66
CA PRO A 100 18.65 -6.92 1.06
C PRO A 100 18.23 -5.90 0.00
N VAL A 101 17.82 -4.72 0.46
CA VAL A 101 17.60 -3.54 -0.38
C VAL A 101 18.14 -2.31 0.35
N ALA A 102 18.63 -1.33 -0.41
CA ALA A 102 18.90 0.01 0.09
C ALA A 102 17.67 0.88 -0.17
N VAL A 103 17.25 1.68 0.81
CA VAL A 103 16.03 2.47 0.74
C VAL A 103 16.36 3.93 0.97
N ARG A 104 15.75 4.79 0.15
CA ARG A 104 15.68 6.23 0.36
C ARG A 104 14.21 6.63 0.52
N MET A 105 13.86 7.18 1.68
CA MET A 105 12.51 7.69 1.96
C MET A 105 12.30 9.07 1.34
N GLU A 106 11.04 9.50 1.23
CA GLU A 106 10.70 10.86 0.77
C GLU A 106 11.44 11.94 1.57
N ASP A 107 11.79 13.03 0.88
CA ASP A 107 12.48 14.19 1.44
C ASP A 107 13.87 13.93 2.06
N ALA A 108 14.49 12.78 1.75
CA ALA A 108 15.85 12.50 2.20
C ALA A 108 16.87 13.53 1.68
N SER A 109 16.62 14.17 0.53
CA SER A 109 17.43 15.29 0.04
C SER A 109 17.27 16.56 0.87
N GLY A 110 16.08 16.81 1.44
CA GLY A 110 15.81 17.96 2.31
C GLY A 110 16.55 17.88 3.64
N LEU A 111 16.95 16.69 4.06
CA LEU A 111 17.71 16.45 5.29
C LEU A 111 19.21 16.77 5.18
N GLY A 112 19.72 17.10 3.98
CA GLY A 112 21.14 17.42 3.78
C GLY A 112 22.10 16.27 4.09
N LEU A 113 21.63 15.01 4.04
CA LEU A 113 22.43 13.84 4.34
C LEU A 113 23.42 13.55 3.20
N THR A 114 24.67 13.26 3.56
CA THR A 114 25.72 12.85 2.62
C THR A 114 25.48 11.46 2.04
N CYS A 115 24.79 10.58 2.77
CA CYS A 115 24.34 9.28 2.29
C CYS A 115 22.87 9.05 2.72
N PRO A 116 21.89 9.30 1.84
CA PRO A 116 20.47 9.20 2.18
C PRO A 116 19.92 7.77 2.13
N TRP A 117 20.78 6.77 1.90
CA TRP A 117 20.40 5.36 1.73
C TRP A 117 20.54 4.60 3.05
N LEU A 118 19.49 3.88 3.43
CA LEU A 118 19.46 3.03 4.62
C LEU A 118 19.23 1.56 4.25
N PRO A 119 19.86 0.61 4.97
CA PRO A 119 19.64 -0.80 4.73
C PRO A 119 18.23 -1.23 5.14
N SER A 120 17.60 -2.07 4.32
CA SER A 120 16.32 -2.72 4.58
C SER A 120 16.27 -4.10 3.91
N SER A 121 15.09 -4.71 3.86
CA SER A 121 14.86 -5.98 3.16
C SER A 121 13.52 -6.00 2.43
N LEU A 122 13.37 -6.88 1.44
CA LEU A 122 12.14 -7.08 0.69
C LEU A 122 10.91 -7.22 1.59
N GLY A 123 11.01 -8.09 2.61
CA GLY A 123 9.91 -8.31 3.55
C GLY A 123 9.65 -7.13 4.48
N ARG A 124 10.68 -6.34 4.82
CA ARG A 124 10.51 -5.11 5.61
C ARG A 124 9.79 -4.05 4.79
N GLU A 125 10.16 -3.86 3.53
CA GLU A 125 9.53 -2.87 2.65
C GLU A 125 8.08 -3.23 2.31
N LEU A 126 7.75 -4.51 2.12
CA LEU A 126 6.35 -4.94 1.99
C LEU A 126 5.50 -4.63 3.25
N GLN A 127 6.09 -4.66 4.45
CA GLN A 127 5.40 -4.22 5.67
C GLN A 127 5.24 -2.70 5.71
N SER A 128 6.28 -1.95 5.31
CA SER A 128 6.23 -0.49 5.18
C SER A 128 5.12 -0.05 4.21
N LEU A 129 5.03 -0.67 3.02
CA LEU A 129 3.97 -0.43 2.05
C LEU A 129 2.58 -0.72 2.61
N SER A 130 2.41 -1.83 3.34
CA SER A 130 1.15 -2.16 3.98
C SER A 130 0.74 -1.11 5.01
N SER A 131 1.66 -0.70 5.89
CA SER A 131 1.41 0.34 6.90
C SER A 131 1.03 1.67 6.26
N HIS A 132 1.78 2.07 5.23
CA HIS A 132 1.53 3.28 4.46
C HIS A 132 0.17 3.26 3.76
N THR A 133 -0.19 2.13 3.15
CA THR A 133 -1.48 1.96 2.48
C THR A 133 -2.65 2.09 3.47
N VAL A 134 -2.54 1.44 4.64
CA VAL A 134 -3.55 1.55 5.71
C VAL A 134 -3.69 2.99 6.20
N HIS A 135 -2.58 3.71 6.39
CA HIS A 135 -2.59 5.13 6.76
C HIS A 135 -3.37 5.97 5.74
N HIS A 136 -3.10 5.80 4.45
CA HIS A 136 -3.81 6.52 3.41
C HIS A 136 -5.26 6.08 3.23
N PHE A 137 -5.60 4.81 3.48
CA PHE A 137 -6.99 4.38 3.50
C PHE A 137 -7.79 5.07 4.61
N ALA A 138 -7.19 5.31 5.78
CA ALA A 138 -7.83 6.11 6.82
C ALA A 138 -8.11 7.54 6.36
N ILE A 139 -7.17 8.18 5.66
CA ILE A 139 -7.37 9.53 5.12
C ILE A 139 -8.45 9.53 4.03
N ILE A 140 -8.39 8.58 3.09
CA ILE A 140 -9.43 8.39 2.06
C ILE A 140 -10.80 8.23 2.71
N ALA A 141 -10.89 7.45 3.79
CA ALA A 141 -12.14 7.27 4.52
C ALA A 141 -12.66 8.59 5.10
N LEU A 142 -11.79 9.40 5.71
CA LEU A 142 -12.14 10.73 6.22
C LEU A 142 -12.56 11.68 5.09
N THR A 143 -11.90 11.64 3.94
CA THR A 143 -12.20 12.48 2.77
C THR A 143 -13.54 12.14 2.12
N LEU A 144 -13.88 10.85 2.04
CA LEU A 144 -15.09 10.38 1.34
C LEU A 144 -16.35 10.39 2.21
N ARG A 145 -16.22 10.38 3.54
CA ARG A 145 -17.35 10.43 4.49
C ARG A 145 -18.28 11.63 4.27
N PRO A 146 -17.78 12.88 4.16
CA PRO A 146 -18.64 14.04 3.87
C PRO A 146 -19.36 13.98 2.51
N LEU A 147 -18.89 13.13 1.60
CA LEU A 147 -19.46 12.93 0.27
C LEU A 147 -20.47 11.77 0.23
N ASN A 148 -20.93 11.30 1.41
CA ASN A 148 -21.90 10.22 1.60
C ASN A 148 -21.51 8.89 0.92
N VAL A 149 -20.20 8.62 0.79
CA VAL A 149 -19.73 7.32 0.33
C VAL A 149 -19.75 6.34 1.49
N ALA A 150 -20.63 5.34 1.42
CA ALA A 150 -20.61 4.22 2.36
C ALA A 150 -19.30 3.43 2.19
N LEU A 151 -18.53 3.19 3.24
CA LEU A 151 -17.31 2.37 3.20
C LEU A 151 -17.54 1.08 3.97
N ASP A 152 -16.89 0.00 3.53
CA ASP A 152 -16.91 -1.25 4.29
C ASP A 152 -16.29 -1.01 5.67
N ALA A 153 -16.86 -1.61 6.72
CA ALA A 153 -16.35 -1.51 8.09
C ALA A 153 -14.89 -1.99 8.22
N ALA A 154 -14.45 -2.89 7.34
CA ALA A 154 -13.08 -3.39 7.26
C ALA A 154 -12.17 -2.56 6.33
N PHE A 155 -12.69 -1.57 5.60
CA PHE A 155 -11.89 -0.76 4.68
C PHE A 155 -10.82 0.04 5.44
N GLY A 156 -9.55 -0.17 5.10
CA GLY A 156 -8.45 0.53 5.77
C GLY A 156 -8.26 0.15 7.23
N VAL A 157 -8.86 -0.95 7.69
CA VAL A 157 -8.64 -1.44 9.05
C VAL A 157 -7.52 -2.48 9.04
N ALA A 158 -6.45 -2.21 9.80
CA ALA A 158 -5.35 -3.16 9.93
C ALA A 158 -5.86 -4.51 10.44
N PRO A 159 -5.33 -5.66 9.94
CA PRO A 159 -5.77 -6.97 10.39
C PRO A 159 -5.58 -7.19 11.89
N SER A 160 -4.58 -6.56 12.51
CA SER A 160 -4.38 -6.56 13.96
C SER A 160 -5.55 -5.90 14.70
N THR A 161 -6.04 -4.77 14.19
CA THR A 161 -7.18 -4.04 14.75
C THR A 161 -8.48 -4.85 14.62
N LEU A 162 -8.70 -5.51 13.48
CA LEU A 162 -9.85 -6.43 13.31
C LEU A 162 -9.78 -7.62 14.27
N ARG A 163 -8.60 -8.22 14.43
CA ARG A 163 -8.40 -9.31 15.41
C ARG A 163 -8.68 -8.86 16.83
N HIS A 164 -8.23 -7.67 17.20
CA HIS A 164 -8.47 -7.10 18.52
C HIS A 164 -9.97 -6.84 18.76
N ALA A 165 -10.65 -6.16 17.82
CA ALA A 165 -12.09 -5.90 17.91
C ALA A 165 -12.92 -7.20 18.00
N ASN A 166 -12.56 -8.23 17.22
CA ASN A 166 -13.23 -9.54 17.28
C ASN A 166 -12.98 -10.26 18.61
N SER A 167 -11.78 -10.11 19.18
CA SER A 167 -11.45 -10.68 20.50
C SER A 167 -12.22 -10.01 21.63
N GLU A 168 -12.39 -8.68 21.58
CA GLU A 168 -13.18 -7.92 22.56
C GLU A 168 -14.68 -8.24 22.44
N ALA A 169 -15.22 -8.30 21.22
CA ALA A 169 -16.62 -8.68 20.99
C ALA A 169 -16.94 -10.11 21.49
N SER A 170 -16.01 -11.05 21.31
CA SER A 170 -16.15 -12.43 21.81
C SER A 170 -16.10 -12.50 23.34
N GLN A 171 -15.31 -11.64 23.99
CA GLN A 171 -15.24 -11.54 25.46
C GLN A 171 -16.45 -10.85 26.07
N GLN A 172 -17.06 -9.89 25.36
CA GLN A 172 -18.26 -9.19 25.80
C GLN A 172 -19.51 -10.08 25.74
N CYS A 173 -19.61 -10.98 24.75
CA CYS A 173 -20.73 -11.91 24.62
C CYS A 173 -20.63 -13.13 25.55
N ALA A 174 -19.43 -13.42 26.07
CA ALA A 174 -19.19 -14.49 27.04
C ALA A 174 -19.38 -14.06 28.51
N ARG A 175 -19.86 -12.83 28.73
CA ARG A 175 -20.21 -12.25 30.05
C ARG A 175 -21.72 -12.04 30.12
#